data_AF-A0A5E4QZL2-F1
#
_entry.id   AF-A0A5E4QZL2-F1
#
_cell.length_a   1.000
_cell.length_b   1.000
_cell.length_c   1.000
_cell.angle_alpha   90.00
_cell.angle_beta   90.00
_cell.angle_gamma   90.00
#
_symmetry.space_group_name_H-M   'P 1'
#
loop_
_entity.id
_entity.type
_entity.pdbx_description
1 polymer ?
#
loop_
_entity_poly.entity_id
_entity_poly.type
_entity_poly.pdbx_seq_one_letter_code
_entity_poly.pdbx_strand_id
1 'polypeptide(L)'
;MSKRSAEESGNGSSQPSIKKVHFEPHLIGPVSTLEEMDIKVLQFQNKKLAQRIEQRHRCEAELRARIEQLEKRQTQDDAVLCVVNRYWNLLNEDIRVLLQRFDAETADESENKNENEATTSFLMQLSTWDKEELDAQLANRVQVSKRAVAKVLQAFDRLQQRNDKIWRAIKGEGEEGNPAPSMDEIIRTTNEEVTAENRRLQALSTTLHENHHAMTLRVAQLQDAVNSRDTENAELKNQIDDLQYELMKVRSRNDKLENHLAEAIEKLKSYHQSGNTPAPNCAPTPHSVVANAKLEDIAAELEEQKELANNRLVELERLHRQHRDTLKELEKLKMDIRQLPESVIVETTEYKCLQSQFSVLYNESMQMKTALDETRLQLQNAKNLHMRQIEIMESEELARQKALRAEMIQLEDVLGQLRKEYEMLRIEFEQNLAANEQTGPINREMRHLITSLQNHNQQLKGEVHRYKRKYKDTSQELNKLRKEMEEQTTRVGNSSDQTDEKPLAVKKEEPDPESEEGVSGGG
;
A
#
# COMPACT_ATOMS: atom_id res chain seq x y z
N MET A 1 -26.30 17.29 -39.60
CA MET A 1 -26.57 16.12 -38.74
C MET A 1 -25.46 15.97 -37.73
N SER A 2 -25.65 15.21 -36.64
CA SER A 2 -24.68 15.06 -35.55
C SER A 2 -23.99 13.70 -35.58
N LYS A 3 -22.69 13.67 -35.30
CA LYS A 3 -22.08 12.66 -34.41
C LYS A 3 -20.75 13.17 -33.88
N ARG A 4 -20.56 13.11 -32.56
CA ARG A 4 -19.24 13.17 -31.92
C ARG A 4 -18.61 11.77 -32.01
N SER A 5 -17.29 11.72 -32.10
CA SER A 5 -16.49 10.57 -31.66
C SER A 5 -15.70 10.99 -30.42
N ALA A 6 -15.44 10.06 -29.51
CA ALA A 6 -14.76 10.35 -28.25
C ALA A 6 -13.23 10.40 -28.42
N GLU A 7 -12.57 11.17 -27.55
CA GLU A 7 -11.13 11.07 -27.35
C GLU A 7 -10.85 9.97 -26.32
N GLU A 8 -10.38 8.81 -26.76
CA GLU A 8 -9.76 7.84 -25.87
C GLU A 8 -8.34 8.29 -25.52
N SER A 9 -8.13 8.68 -24.26
CA SER A 9 -6.81 8.99 -23.70
C SER A 9 -5.98 7.70 -23.55
N GLY A 10 -5.46 7.19 -24.68
CA GLY A 10 -4.64 5.99 -24.73
C GLY A 10 -3.38 6.12 -23.86
N ASN A 11 -3.35 5.38 -22.75
CA ASN A 11 -2.26 5.43 -21.78
C ASN A 11 -0.99 4.82 -22.40
N GLY A 12 -0.02 5.67 -22.75
CA GLY A 12 1.09 5.33 -23.64
C GLY A 12 2.12 4.38 -23.04
N SER A 13 1.88 3.07 -23.12
CA SER A 13 2.84 2.01 -22.80
C SER A 13 3.92 1.84 -23.88
N SER A 14 4.67 2.91 -24.16
CA SER A 14 5.78 2.92 -25.13
C SER A 14 6.95 2.08 -24.62
N GLN A 15 6.89 0.77 -24.81
CA GLN A 15 7.99 -0.15 -24.52
C GLN A 15 9.22 0.26 -25.35
N PRO A 16 10.39 0.47 -24.73
CA PRO A 16 11.55 1.02 -25.44
C PRO A 16 12.04 0.06 -26.53
N SER A 17 12.26 0.58 -27.73
CA SER A 17 12.67 -0.23 -28.88
C SER A 17 14.02 -0.90 -28.63
N ILE A 18 14.06 -2.24 -28.73
CA ILE A 18 15.27 -3.03 -28.51
C ILE A 18 16.27 -2.73 -29.64
N LYS A 19 17.22 -1.83 -29.36
CA LYS A 19 18.34 -1.51 -30.25
C LYS A 19 19.19 -2.77 -30.43
N LYS A 20 19.13 -3.40 -31.62
CA LYS A 20 19.97 -4.55 -31.97
C LYS A 20 21.43 -4.13 -31.97
N VAL A 21 22.18 -4.57 -30.96
CA VAL A 21 23.63 -4.28 -30.83
C VAL A 21 24.40 -5.05 -31.91
N HIS A 22 25.09 -4.32 -32.78
CA HIS A 22 26.03 -4.87 -33.74
C HIS A 22 27.42 -4.94 -33.09
N PHE A 23 28.03 -6.12 -33.07
CA PHE A 23 29.39 -6.32 -32.55
C PHE A 23 30.37 -6.40 -33.72
N GLU A 24 31.44 -5.61 -33.65
CA GLU A 24 32.47 -5.57 -34.68
C GLU A 24 33.25 -6.91 -34.76
N PRO A 25 33.47 -7.49 -35.96
CA PRO A 25 34.15 -8.77 -36.10
C PRO A 25 35.61 -8.71 -35.62
N HIS A 26 35.97 -9.57 -34.66
CA HIS A 26 37.35 -9.65 -34.18
C HIS A 26 38.12 -10.76 -34.91
N LEU A 27 39.10 -10.37 -35.74
CA LEU A 27 39.95 -11.29 -36.48
C LEU A 27 41.01 -11.90 -35.56
N ILE A 28 41.06 -13.23 -35.50
CA ILE A 28 42.16 -13.95 -34.86
C ILE A 28 43.35 -13.91 -35.85
N GLY A 29 44.45 -13.29 -35.43
CA GLY A 29 45.68 -13.22 -36.23
C GLY A 29 46.34 -14.60 -36.41
N PRO A 30 47.33 -14.73 -37.32
CA PRO A 30 47.97 -16.00 -37.65
C PRO A 30 48.47 -16.74 -36.41
N VAL A 31 48.44 -18.07 -36.46
CA VAL A 31 48.66 -18.97 -35.31
C VAL A 31 49.66 -20.06 -35.69
N SER A 32 50.59 -20.36 -34.79
CA SER A 32 51.76 -21.21 -35.02
C SER A 32 51.69 -22.54 -34.26
N THR A 33 50.97 -22.58 -33.13
CA THR A 33 50.76 -23.79 -32.31
C THR A 33 49.31 -23.92 -31.84
N LEU A 34 48.92 -25.12 -31.41
CA LEU A 34 47.57 -25.36 -30.86
C LEU A 34 47.34 -24.55 -29.57
N GLU A 35 48.33 -24.48 -28.68
CA GLU A 35 48.26 -23.69 -27.45
C GLU A 35 48.08 -22.19 -27.73
N GLU A 36 48.75 -21.66 -28.76
CA GLU A 36 48.57 -20.26 -29.19
C GLU A 36 47.14 -20.02 -29.73
N MET A 37 46.52 -21.03 -30.35
CA MET A 37 45.12 -20.99 -30.79
C MET A 37 44.17 -20.93 -29.60
N ASP A 38 44.33 -21.84 -28.64
CA ASP A 38 43.46 -21.94 -27.47
C ASP A 38 43.57 -20.69 -26.58
N ILE A 39 44.78 -20.14 -26.40
CA ILE A 39 44.98 -18.86 -25.69
C ILE A 39 44.25 -17.72 -26.41
N LYS A 40 44.35 -17.60 -27.74
CA LYS A 40 43.64 -16.57 -28.51
C LYS A 40 42.12 -16.75 -28.47
N VAL A 41 41.62 -17.99 -28.50
CA VAL A 41 40.20 -18.32 -28.36
C VAL A 41 39.69 -17.94 -26.97
N LEU A 42 40.41 -18.29 -25.89
CA LEU A 42 40.05 -17.92 -24.52
C LEU A 42 40.05 -16.39 -24.32
N GLN A 43 41.05 -15.68 -24.86
CA GLN A 43 41.08 -14.21 -24.85
C GLN A 43 39.87 -13.59 -25.57
N PHE A 44 39.50 -14.11 -26.74
CA PHE A 44 38.31 -13.67 -27.47
C PHE A 44 37.00 -13.96 -26.71
N GLN A 45 36.86 -15.16 -26.14
CA GLN A 45 35.69 -15.52 -25.31
C GLN A 45 35.57 -14.61 -24.09
N ASN A 46 36.67 -14.38 -23.37
CA ASN A 46 36.70 -13.50 -22.19
C ASN A 46 36.34 -12.05 -22.57
N LYS A 47 36.92 -11.51 -23.63
CA LYS A 47 36.57 -10.18 -24.18
C LYS A 47 35.08 -10.07 -24.54
N LYS A 48 34.49 -11.13 -25.12
CA LYS A 48 33.06 -11.18 -25.46
C LYS A 48 32.14 -11.36 -24.24
N LEU A 49 32.64 -11.96 -23.15
CA LEU A 49 31.95 -11.99 -21.86
C LEU A 49 32.00 -10.61 -21.18
N ALA A 50 33.16 -9.94 -21.17
CA ALA A 50 33.30 -8.58 -20.64
C ALA A 50 32.34 -7.60 -21.31
N GLN A 51 32.23 -7.62 -22.65
CA GLN A 51 31.26 -6.81 -23.40
C GLN A 51 29.79 -7.09 -23.01
N ARG A 52 29.43 -8.36 -22.73
CA ARG A 52 28.09 -8.73 -22.25
C ARG A 52 27.82 -8.24 -20.82
N ILE A 53 28.83 -8.27 -19.96
CA ILE A 53 28.76 -7.77 -18.58
C ILE A 53 28.60 -6.25 -18.59
N GLU A 54 29.40 -5.55 -19.38
CA GLU A 54 29.28 -4.10 -19.55
C GLU A 54 27.91 -3.69 -20.10
N GLN A 55 27.39 -4.40 -21.12
CA GLN A 55 26.04 -4.18 -21.61
C GLN A 55 24.98 -4.39 -20.53
N ARG A 56 25.09 -5.44 -19.70
CA ARG A 56 24.18 -5.68 -18.58
C ARG A 56 24.25 -4.56 -17.55
N HIS A 57 25.42 -4.08 -17.17
CA HIS A 57 25.55 -2.95 -16.23
C HIS A 57 24.99 -1.63 -16.80
N ARG A 58 25.09 -1.38 -18.12
CA ARG A 58 24.44 -0.22 -18.75
C ARG A 58 22.91 -0.32 -18.66
N CYS A 59 22.33 -1.47 -19.03
CA CYS A 59 20.88 -1.69 -18.87
C CYS A 59 20.43 -1.66 -17.39
N GLU A 60 21.25 -2.16 -16.47
CA GLU A 60 21.00 -2.10 -15.03
C GLU A 60 21.01 -0.66 -14.51
N ALA A 61 21.96 0.17 -14.95
CA ALA A 61 22.00 1.60 -14.62
C ALA A 61 20.81 2.38 -15.21
N GLU A 62 20.42 2.08 -16.45
CA GLU A 62 19.19 2.64 -17.07
C GLU A 62 17.93 2.28 -16.26
N LEU A 63 17.82 1.03 -15.80
CA LEU A 63 16.71 0.58 -14.96
C LEU A 63 16.73 1.21 -13.55
N ARG A 64 17.90 1.29 -12.90
CA ARG A 64 18.07 1.96 -11.60
C ARG A 64 17.67 3.43 -11.67
N ALA A 65 18.14 4.16 -12.69
CA ALA A 65 17.76 5.56 -12.91
C ALA A 65 16.26 5.74 -13.22
N ARG A 66 15.64 4.76 -13.90
CA ARG A 66 14.19 4.75 -14.13
C ARG A 66 13.39 4.48 -12.85
N ILE A 67 13.87 3.62 -11.96
CA ILE A 67 13.27 3.39 -10.63
C ILE A 67 13.33 4.69 -9.81
N GLU A 68 14.50 5.31 -9.70
CA GLU A 68 14.68 6.59 -8.98
C GLU A 68 13.76 7.71 -9.52
N GLN A 69 13.55 7.75 -10.84
CA GLN A 69 12.61 8.68 -11.47
C GLN A 69 11.15 8.40 -11.09
N LEU A 70 10.76 7.12 -10.99
CA LEU A 70 9.41 6.71 -10.61
C LEU A 70 9.15 6.93 -9.12
N GLU A 71 10.12 6.63 -8.25
CA GLU A 71 10.05 6.91 -6.81
C GLU A 71 9.89 8.41 -6.53
N LYS A 72 10.71 9.26 -7.19
CA LYS A 72 10.58 10.72 -7.09
C LYS A 72 9.20 11.22 -7.55
N ARG A 73 8.69 10.67 -8.65
CA ARG A 73 7.33 10.98 -9.11
C ARG A 73 6.28 10.52 -8.09
N GLN A 74 6.40 9.32 -7.54
CA GLN A 74 5.46 8.78 -6.56
C GLN A 74 5.34 9.73 -5.36
N THR A 75 6.45 10.20 -4.79
CA THR A 75 6.39 11.17 -3.66
C THR A 75 5.69 12.50 -4.01
N GLN A 76 5.69 12.90 -5.28
CA GLN A 76 4.95 14.08 -5.75
C GLN A 76 3.45 13.76 -5.94
N ASP A 77 3.12 12.62 -6.54
CA ASP A 77 1.75 12.18 -6.75
C ASP A 77 1.05 11.89 -5.38
N ASP A 78 1.75 11.30 -4.40
CA ASP A 78 1.31 11.11 -3.01
C ASP A 78 0.98 12.43 -2.30
N ALA A 79 1.84 13.46 -2.47
CA ALA A 79 1.60 14.78 -1.92
C ALA A 79 0.33 15.45 -2.52
N VAL A 80 0.08 15.24 -3.81
CA VAL A 80 -1.16 15.69 -4.46
C VAL A 80 -2.38 14.92 -3.93
N LEU A 81 -2.28 13.59 -3.76
CA LEU A 81 -3.34 12.77 -3.17
C LEU A 81 -3.70 13.21 -1.74
N CYS A 82 -2.71 13.58 -0.93
CA CYS A 82 -2.94 14.15 0.41
C CYS A 82 -3.75 15.45 0.36
N VAL A 83 -3.43 16.35 -0.57
CA VAL A 83 -4.14 17.62 -0.76
C VAL A 83 -5.57 17.39 -1.27
N VAL A 84 -5.77 16.51 -2.25
CA VAL A 84 -7.09 16.15 -2.79
C VAL A 84 -7.97 15.51 -1.71
N ASN A 85 -7.43 14.57 -0.94
CA ASN A 85 -8.16 13.92 0.15
C ASN A 85 -8.62 14.92 1.23
N ARG A 86 -7.78 15.90 1.57
CA ARG A 86 -8.12 16.97 2.51
C ARG A 86 -9.28 17.83 2.01
N TYR A 87 -9.24 18.26 0.74
CA TYR A 87 -10.33 19.05 0.16
C TYR A 87 -11.62 18.24 -0.03
N TRP A 88 -11.53 16.93 -0.31
CA TRP A 88 -12.71 16.06 -0.38
C TRP A 88 -13.40 15.93 0.99
N ASN A 89 -12.62 15.76 2.07
CA ASN A 89 -13.18 15.66 3.41
C ASN A 89 -13.76 17.00 3.90
N LEU A 90 -13.14 18.13 3.53
CA LEU A 90 -13.71 19.46 3.76
C LEU A 90 -15.06 19.62 3.02
N LEU A 91 -15.13 19.25 1.74
CA LEU A 91 -16.38 19.31 0.97
C LEU A 91 -17.50 18.47 1.59
N ASN A 92 -17.19 17.25 2.06
CA ASN A 92 -18.16 16.40 2.75
C ASN A 92 -18.66 17.05 4.06
N GLU A 93 -17.76 17.64 4.84
CA GLU A 93 -18.11 18.34 6.09
C GLU A 93 -18.95 19.60 5.82
N ASP A 94 -18.59 20.41 4.82
CA ASP A 94 -19.37 21.58 4.41
C ASP A 94 -20.80 21.18 4.00
N ILE A 95 -20.94 20.11 3.20
CA ILE A 95 -22.25 19.55 2.81
C ILE A 95 -23.04 19.07 4.04
N ARG A 96 -22.39 18.40 5.00
CA ARG A 96 -23.00 17.92 6.24
C ARG A 96 -23.51 19.08 7.10
N VAL A 97 -22.73 20.16 7.21
CA VAL A 97 -23.12 21.40 7.90
C VAL A 97 -24.26 22.12 7.19
N LEU A 98 -24.32 22.10 5.84
CA LEU A 98 -25.47 22.61 5.09
C LEU A 98 -26.73 21.78 5.36
N LEU A 99 -26.66 20.44 5.35
CA LEU A 99 -27.79 19.57 5.66
C LEU A 99 -28.30 19.79 7.09
N GLN A 100 -27.41 19.91 8.07
CA GLN A 100 -27.80 20.16 9.46
C GLN A 100 -28.51 21.51 9.66
N ARG A 101 -28.27 22.50 8.77
CA ARG A 101 -28.92 23.82 8.78
C ARG A 101 -30.23 23.89 8.00
N PHE A 102 -30.34 23.16 6.88
CA PHE A 102 -31.45 23.30 5.93
C PHE A 102 -32.39 22.10 5.82
N ASP A 103 -31.97 20.90 6.26
CA ASP A 103 -32.79 19.68 6.27
C ASP A 103 -33.03 19.16 7.69
N ALA A 104 -33.03 20.08 8.65
CA ALA A 104 -33.09 19.90 10.09
C ALA A 104 -34.28 19.06 10.63
N GLU A 105 -35.29 18.82 9.79
CA GLU A 105 -36.54 18.11 10.08
C GLU A 105 -36.56 16.67 9.53
N THR A 106 -35.69 16.32 8.57
CA THR A 106 -35.58 14.95 8.00
C THR A 106 -34.17 14.34 8.12
N ALA A 107 -33.28 14.97 8.88
CA ALA A 107 -31.95 14.45 9.15
C ALA A 107 -31.99 13.19 10.04
N ASP A 108 -31.67 12.03 9.46
CA ASP A 108 -31.50 10.79 10.20
C ASP A 108 -30.13 10.75 10.91
N GLU A 109 -30.16 10.77 12.25
CA GLU A 109 -29.00 10.72 13.13
C GLU A 109 -28.13 9.45 12.98
N SER A 110 -28.62 8.40 12.31
CA SER A 110 -27.88 7.17 12.06
C SER A 110 -26.94 7.27 10.85
N GLU A 111 -27.35 7.90 9.75
CA GLU A 111 -26.51 8.04 8.55
C GLU A 111 -25.30 8.94 8.82
N ASN A 112 -25.49 10.03 9.57
CA ASN A 112 -24.45 11.01 9.93
C ASN A 112 -23.23 10.41 10.67
N LYS A 113 -23.35 9.20 11.25
CA LYS A 113 -22.27 8.56 12.01
C LYS A 113 -21.39 7.68 11.11
N ASN A 114 -21.98 6.93 10.18
CA ASN A 114 -21.25 6.02 9.28
C ASN A 114 -20.33 6.75 8.27
N GLU A 115 -20.65 7.98 7.88
CA GLU A 115 -19.87 8.73 6.89
C GLU A 115 -18.51 9.26 7.42
N ASN A 116 -18.38 9.44 8.74
CA ASN A 116 -17.16 9.98 9.38
C ASN A 116 -16.02 8.95 9.48
N GLU A 117 -16.35 7.68 9.75
CA GLU A 117 -15.36 6.63 9.96
C GLU A 117 -14.73 6.18 8.62
N ALA A 118 -15.53 6.10 7.56
CA ALA A 118 -15.06 5.73 6.22
C ALA A 118 -14.14 6.78 5.56
N THR A 119 -14.31 8.07 5.88
CA THR A 119 -13.59 9.17 5.19
C THR A 119 -12.22 9.50 5.80
N THR A 120 -11.95 9.07 7.02
CA THR A 120 -10.68 9.34 7.71
C THR A 120 -9.60 8.28 7.44
N SER A 121 -9.97 7.03 7.15
CA SER A 121 -9.01 5.93 6.91
C SER A 121 -8.48 5.83 5.46
N PHE A 122 -9.15 6.47 4.49
CA PHE A 122 -8.97 6.22 3.04
C PHE A 122 -7.52 6.23 2.53
N LEU A 123 -6.69 7.20 2.92
CA LEU A 123 -5.28 7.24 2.48
C LEU A 123 -4.41 6.14 3.10
N MET A 124 -4.74 5.67 4.29
CA MET A 124 -3.99 4.62 4.99
C MET A 124 -4.27 3.23 4.41
N GLN A 125 -5.45 3.05 3.80
CA GLN A 125 -5.86 1.81 3.12
C GLN A 125 -5.48 1.81 1.62
N LEU A 126 -5.15 2.96 1.04
CA LEU A 126 -4.82 3.12 -0.38
C LEU A 126 -3.69 2.20 -0.88
N SER A 127 -2.71 1.90 -0.02
CA SER A 127 -1.58 1.00 -0.32
C SER A 127 -1.89 -0.49 -0.10
N THR A 128 -3.09 -0.82 0.41
CA THR A 128 -3.53 -2.19 0.68
C THR A 128 -4.53 -2.72 -0.36
N TRP A 129 -5.08 -1.84 -1.20
CA TRP A 129 -6.05 -2.19 -2.24
C TRP A 129 -5.38 -2.55 -3.56
N ASP A 130 -5.94 -3.53 -4.27
CA ASP A 130 -5.64 -3.70 -5.69
C ASP A 130 -6.35 -2.65 -6.56
N LYS A 131 -6.17 -2.73 -7.88
CA LYS A 131 -6.75 -1.75 -8.82
C LYS A 131 -8.28 -1.80 -8.86
N GLU A 132 -8.88 -2.99 -8.83
CA GLU A 132 -10.33 -3.16 -8.93
C GLU A 132 -11.01 -2.77 -7.60
N GLU A 133 -10.37 -3.09 -6.47
CA GLU A 133 -10.75 -2.60 -5.15
C GLU A 133 -10.66 -1.06 -5.06
N LEU A 134 -9.58 -0.45 -5.55
CA LEU A 134 -9.40 1.01 -5.57
C LEU A 134 -10.47 1.71 -6.41
N ASP A 135 -10.72 1.23 -7.63
CA ASP A 135 -11.76 1.76 -8.53
C ASP A 135 -13.16 1.66 -7.85
N ALA A 136 -13.44 0.56 -7.13
CA ALA A 136 -14.69 0.37 -6.39
C ALA A 136 -14.83 1.27 -5.15
N GLN A 137 -13.79 1.40 -4.32
CA GLN A 137 -13.81 2.25 -3.12
C GLN A 137 -13.89 3.74 -3.48
N LEU A 138 -13.21 4.16 -4.56
CA LEU A 138 -13.34 5.51 -5.09
C LEU A 138 -14.76 5.78 -5.60
N ALA A 139 -15.36 4.83 -6.35
CA ALA A 139 -16.74 4.95 -6.80
C ALA A 139 -17.74 5.05 -5.64
N ASN A 140 -17.55 4.27 -4.57
CA ASN A 140 -18.36 4.33 -3.35
C ASN A 140 -18.26 5.71 -2.68
N ARG A 141 -17.04 6.22 -2.44
CA ARG A 141 -16.80 7.55 -1.86
C ARG A 141 -17.44 8.67 -2.68
N VAL A 142 -17.33 8.60 -4.01
CA VAL A 142 -17.99 9.53 -4.94
C VAL A 142 -19.52 9.45 -4.83
N GLN A 143 -20.08 8.26 -4.64
CA GLN A 143 -21.52 8.05 -4.54
C GLN A 143 -22.11 8.57 -3.22
N VAL A 144 -21.37 8.48 -2.11
CA VAL A 144 -21.75 9.11 -0.83
C VAL A 144 -21.85 10.63 -1.00
N SER A 145 -20.81 11.29 -1.50
CA SER A 145 -20.81 12.75 -1.72
C SER A 145 -21.93 13.18 -2.70
N LYS A 146 -22.19 12.41 -3.77
CA LYS A 146 -23.32 12.66 -4.67
C LYS A 146 -24.68 12.57 -3.97
N ARG A 147 -24.89 11.57 -3.09
CA ARG A 147 -26.14 11.42 -2.32
C ARG A 147 -26.33 12.60 -1.37
N ALA A 148 -25.26 13.05 -0.70
CA ALA A 148 -25.31 14.19 0.20
C ALA A 148 -25.65 15.50 -0.54
N VAL A 149 -25.05 15.76 -1.72
CA VAL A 149 -25.42 16.90 -2.58
C VAL A 149 -26.89 16.80 -3.04
N ALA A 150 -27.37 15.61 -3.41
CA ALA A 150 -28.76 15.42 -3.82
C ALA A 150 -29.77 15.73 -2.68
N LYS A 151 -29.41 15.43 -1.42
CA LYS A 151 -30.21 15.85 -0.25
C LYS A 151 -30.22 17.39 -0.09
N VAL A 152 -29.07 18.07 -0.26
CA VAL A 152 -29.00 19.55 -0.17
C VAL A 152 -29.91 20.22 -1.21
N LEU A 153 -29.94 19.69 -2.44
CA LEU A 153 -30.84 20.18 -3.48
C LEU A 153 -32.32 20.01 -3.08
N GLN A 154 -32.71 18.84 -2.56
CA GLN A 154 -34.08 18.61 -2.08
C GLN A 154 -34.47 19.53 -0.91
N ALA A 155 -33.54 19.80 0.02
CA ALA A 155 -33.77 20.74 1.11
C ALA A 155 -33.99 22.17 0.58
N PHE A 156 -33.23 22.58 -0.42
CA PHE A 156 -33.39 23.88 -1.08
C PHE A 156 -34.71 23.99 -1.86
N ASP A 157 -35.11 22.94 -2.59
CA ASP A 157 -36.40 22.88 -3.30
C ASP A 157 -37.58 23.03 -2.33
N ARG A 158 -37.54 22.36 -1.17
CA ARG A 158 -38.56 22.49 -0.10
C ARG A 158 -38.61 23.91 0.45
N LEU A 159 -37.45 24.50 0.74
CA LEU A 159 -37.33 25.87 1.25
C LEU A 159 -37.90 26.89 0.25
N GLN A 160 -37.58 26.74 -1.03
CA GLN A 160 -38.12 27.58 -2.10
C GLN A 160 -39.64 27.42 -2.22
N GLN A 161 -40.17 26.19 -2.21
CA GLN A 161 -41.61 25.95 -2.21
C GLN A 161 -42.35 26.56 -1.00
N ARG A 162 -41.73 26.61 0.20
CA ARG A 162 -42.29 27.31 1.36
C ARG A 162 -42.32 28.82 1.12
N ASN A 163 -41.24 29.39 0.61
CA ASN A 163 -41.15 30.82 0.29
C ASN A 163 -42.19 31.23 -0.77
N ASP A 164 -42.36 30.43 -1.83
CA ASP A 164 -43.33 30.67 -2.90
C ASP A 164 -44.80 30.56 -2.44
N LYS A 165 -45.09 29.74 -1.42
CA LYS A 165 -46.41 29.69 -0.75
C LYS A 165 -46.66 30.96 0.06
N ILE A 166 -45.69 31.38 0.89
CA ILE A 166 -45.77 32.61 1.70
C ILE A 166 -45.94 33.83 0.79
N TRP A 167 -45.18 33.91 -0.31
CA TRP A 167 -45.23 35.06 -1.23
C TRP A 167 -46.57 35.18 -1.96
N ARG A 168 -47.16 34.06 -2.39
CA ARG A 168 -48.52 34.05 -2.97
C ARG A 168 -49.59 34.46 -1.96
N ALA A 169 -49.50 34.00 -0.72
CA ALA A 169 -50.41 34.39 0.35
C ALA A 169 -50.35 35.91 0.65
N ILE A 170 -49.14 36.48 0.74
CA ILE A 170 -48.93 37.94 0.89
C ILE A 170 -49.60 38.74 -0.25
N LYS A 171 -49.68 38.17 -1.45
CA LYS A 171 -50.29 38.80 -2.64
C LYS A 171 -51.78 38.50 -2.81
N GLY A 172 -52.36 37.62 -2.00
CA GLY A 172 -53.74 37.15 -2.14
C GLY A 172 -53.97 36.22 -3.36
N GLU A 173 -52.91 35.65 -3.93
CA GLU A 173 -52.95 34.81 -5.13
C GLU A 173 -53.30 33.35 -4.76
N GLY A 174 -54.59 33.01 -4.80
CA GLY A 174 -55.09 31.64 -4.64
C GLY A 174 -54.86 30.75 -5.87
N GLU A 175 -54.81 29.43 -5.67
CA GLU A 175 -54.81 28.44 -6.75
C GLU A 175 -56.24 28.25 -7.31
N GLU A 176 -56.37 27.98 -8.61
CA GLU A 176 -57.68 27.86 -9.27
C GLU A 176 -58.58 26.81 -8.59
N GLY A 177 -59.69 27.27 -8.01
CA GLY A 177 -60.67 26.43 -7.32
C GLY A 177 -60.56 26.39 -5.79
N ASN A 178 -59.49 26.93 -5.18
CA ASN A 178 -59.36 27.07 -3.73
C ASN A 178 -59.42 28.56 -3.31
N PRO A 179 -60.04 28.89 -2.16
CA PRO A 179 -59.92 30.23 -1.59
C PRO A 179 -58.46 30.52 -1.21
N ALA A 180 -58.04 31.78 -1.33
CA ALA A 180 -56.72 32.19 -0.85
C ALA A 180 -56.59 31.85 0.66
N PRO A 181 -55.48 31.21 1.09
CA PRO A 181 -55.34 30.76 2.47
C PRO A 181 -55.35 31.95 3.44
N SER A 182 -55.98 31.77 4.60
CA SER A 182 -56.19 32.86 5.56
C SER A 182 -54.84 33.43 6.02
N MET A 183 -54.67 34.74 5.84
CA MET A 183 -53.44 35.45 6.18
C MET A 183 -53.12 35.32 7.68
N ASP A 184 -54.13 35.42 8.55
CA ASP A 184 -53.98 35.22 10.00
C ASP A 184 -53.62 33.78 10.39
N GLU A 185 -54.04 32.79 9.59
CA GLU A 185 -53.67 31.39 9.79
C GLU A 185 -52.21 31.14 9.38
N ILE A 186 -51.79 31.66 8.22
CA ILE A 186 -50.39 31.59 7.79
C ILE A 186 -49.49 32.35 8.76
N ILE A 187 -49.86 33.55 9.20
CA ILE A 187 -49.07 34.31 10.21
C ILE A 187 -48.96 33.51 11.51
N ARG A 188 -50.06 32.90 11.98
CA ARG A 188 -50.07 32.06 13.19
C ARG A 188 -49.14 30.85 13.05
N THR A 189 -49.28 30.04 12.00
CA THR A 189 -48.43 28.87 11.77
C THR A 189 -46.97 29.26 11.54
N THR A 190 -46.69 30.32 10.79
CA THR A 190 -45.31 30.81 10.58
C THR A 190 -44.68 31.31 11.90
N ASN A 191 -45.47 31.95 12.77
CA ASN A 191 -45.00 32.38 14.09
C ASN A 191 -44.79 31.20 15.06
N GLU A 192 -45.60 30.15 14.96
CA GLU A 192 -45.40 28.88 15.67
C GLU A 192 -44.12 28.17 15.19
N GLU A 193 -43.89 28.07 13.87
CA GLU A 193 -42.63 27.58 13.26
C GLU A 193 -41.42 28.40 13.75
N VAL A 194 -41.46 29.73 13.63
CA VAL A 194 -40.36 30.62 14.07
C VAL A 194 -40.12 30.52 15.58
N THR A 195 -41.16 30.33 16.40
CA THR A 195 -41.01 30.14 17.85
C THR A 195 -40.40 28.78 18.18
N ALA A 196 -40.76 27.72 17.44
CA ALA A 196 -40.15 26.39 17.58
C ALA A 196 -38.67 26.42 17.17
N GLU A 197 -38.34 27.04 16.03
CA GLU A 197 -36.96 27.15 15.57
C GLU A 197 -36.12 28.05 16.48
N ASN A 198 -36.67 29.12 17.05
CA ASN A 198 -35.95 29.94 18.04
C ASN A 198 -35.58 29.11 19.29
N ARG A 199 -36.46 28.22 19.76
CA ARG A 199 -36.15 27.26 20.83
C ARG A 199 -35.08 26.24 20.39
N ARG A 200 -35.15 25.73 19.16
CA ARG A 200 -34.13 24.81 18.60
C ARG A 200 -32.76 25.48 18.55
N LEU A 201 -32.69 26.73 18.08
CA LEU A 201 -31.46 27.52 18.00
C LEU A 201 -30.90 27.85 19.40
N GLN A 202 -31.75 28.15 20.39
CA GLN A 202 -31.31 28.32 21.78
C GLN A 202 -30.72 27.03 22.37
N ALA A 203 -31.37 25.88 22.14
CA ALA A 203 -30.83 24.58 22.56
C ALA A 203 -29.50 24.27 21.86
N LEU A 204 -29.43 24.42 20.54
CA LEU A 204 -28.21 24.22 19.75
C LEU A 204 -27.07 25.16 20.19
N SER A 205 -27.36 26.44 20.47
CA SER A 205 -26.37 27.39 20.99
C SER A 205 -25.86 26.97 22.37
N THR A 206 -26.74 26.44 23.23
CA THR A 206 -26.36 25.92 24.55
C THR A 206 -25.40 24.72 24.39
N THR A 207 -25.78 23.73 23.59
CA THR A 207 -24.93 22.55 23.30
C THR A 207 -23.63 22.90 22.57
N LEU A 208 -23.61 23.95 21.74
CA LEU A 208 -22.36 24.46 21.14
C LEU A 208 -21.47 25.13 22.19
N HIS A 209 -22.01 25.87 23.16
CA HIS A 209 -21.23 26.42 24.27
C HIS A 209 -20.70 25.33 25.21
N GLU A 210 -21.50 24.32 25.52
CA GLU A 210 -21.07 23.13 26.30
C GLU A 210 -19.91 22.41 25.61
N ASN A 211 -20.05 22.09 24.32
CA ASN A 211 -19.00 21.44 23.54
C ASN A 211 -17.74 22.31 23.36
N HIS A 212 -17.91 23.63 23.17
CA HIS A 212 -16.78 24.55 23.09
C HIS A 212 -16.03 24.64 24.43
N HIS A 213 -16.74 24.68 25.56
CA HIS A 213 -16.15 24.66 26.88
C HIS A 213 -15.41 23.35 27.16
N ALA A 214 -16.02 22.20 26.85
CA ALA A 214 -15.40 20.88 26.98
C ALA A 214 -14.14 20.74 26.10
N MET A 215 -14.17 21.23 24.85
CA MET A 215 -12.99 21.25 23.98
C MET A 215 -11.91 22.19 24.53
N THR A 216 -12.28 23.36 25.07
CA THR A 216 -11.33 24.31 25.67
C THR A 216 -10.64 23.71 26.90
N LEU A 217 -11.39 23.02 27.77
CA LEU A 217 -10.83 22.26 28.90
C LEU A 217 -9.87 21.16 28.42
N ARG A 218 -10.21 20.43 27.35
CA ARG A 218 -9.35 19.39 26.77
C ARG A 218 -8.08 19.95 26.16
N VAL A 219 -8.13 21.13 25.53
CA VAL A 219 -6.96 21.86 25.03
C VAL A 219 -6.06 22.30 26.19
N ALA A 220 -6.64 22.82 27.29
CA ALA A 220 -5.88 23.18 28.49
C ALA A 220 -5.16 21.95 29.10
N GLN A 221 -5.87 20.83 29.29
CA GLN A 221 -5.29 19.56 29.77
C GLN A 221 -4.13 19.07 28.90
N LEU A 222 -4.24 19.18 27.57
CA LEU A 222 -3.16 18.82 26.65
C LEU A 222 -1.98 19.80 26.74
N GLN A 223 -2.24 21.10 26.92
CA GLN A 223 -1.19 22.10 27.11
C GLN A 223 -0.44 21.87 28.43
N ASP A 224 -1.14 21.57 29.53
CA ASP A 224 -0.52 21.25 30.82
C ASP A 224 0.31 19.97 30.75
N ALA A 225 -0.16 18.96 30.01
CA ALA A 225 0.60 17.73 29.75
C ALA A 225 1.87 18.00 28.92
N VAL A 226 1.81 18.89 27.92
CA VAL A 226 2.99 19.33 27.15
C VAL A 226 3.96 20.10 28.04
N ASN A 227 3.47 21.09 28.80
CA ASN A 227 4.27 21.88 29.75
C ASN A 227 5.01 20.96 30.75
N SER A 228 4.33 19.93 31.27
CA SER A 228 4.91 18.93 32.17
C SER A 228 6.02 18.11 31.50
N ARG A 229 5.81 17.65 30.26
CA ARG A 229 6.85 16.94 29.48
C ARG A 229 8.03 17.86 29.14
N ASP A 230 7.80 19.15 28.92
CA ASP A 230 8.89 20.11 28.66
C ASP A 230 9.72 20.39 29.92
N THR A 231 9.10 20.48 31.11
CA THR A 231 9.84 20.55 32.38
C THR A 231 10.64 19.27 32.65
N GLU A 232 10.07 18.09 32.42
CA GLU A 232 10.75 16.80 32.55
C GLU A 232 11.95 16.69 31.59
N ASN A 233 11.79 17.15 30.33
CA ASN A 233 12.88 17.24 29.37
C ASN A 233 13.98 18.25 29.78
N ALA A 234 13.64 19.32 30.50
CA ALA A 234 14.62 20.28 31.01
C ALA A 234 15.42 19.69 32.19
N GLU A 235 14.75 19.01 33.13
CA GLU A 235 15.39 18.31 34.24
C GLU A 235 16.34 17.19 33.75
N LEU A 236 15.90 16.40 32.77
CA LEU A 236 16.74 15.35 32.17
C LEU A 236 17.96 15.92 31.43
N LYS A 237 17.86 17.10 30.79
CA LYS A 237 19.02 17.80 30.19
C LYS A 237 20.01 18.25 31.27
N ASN A 238 19.54 18.85 32.35
CA ASN A 238 20.39 19.26 33.46
C ASN A 238 21.14 18.04 34.07
N GLN A 239 20.45 16.91 34.28
CA GLN A 239 21.07 15.67 34.76
C GLN A 239 22.13 15.13 33.77
N ILE A 240 21.87 15.22 32.46
CA ILE A 240 22.83 14.82 31.42
C ILE A 240 24.08 15.73 31.44
N ASP A 241 23.92 17.03 31.66
CA ASP A 241 25.04 17.97 31.73
C ASP A 241 25.86 17.81 33.02
N ASP A 242 25.21 17.58 34.17
CA ASP A 242 25.87 17.22 35.44
C ASP A 242 26.69 15.93 35.31
N LEU A 243 26.11 14.88 34.70
CA LEU A 243 26.79 13.61 34.46
C LEU A 243 27.96 13.75 33.46
N GLN A 244 27.84 14.62 32.44
CA GLN A 244 28.95 14.95 31.55
C GLN A 244 30.08 15.68 32.29
N TYR A 245 29.75 16.60 33.20
CA TYR A 245 30.73 17.29 34.03
C TYR A 245 31.45 16.33 34.99
N GLU A 246 30.72 15.43 35.66
CA GLU A 246 31.29 14.36 36.48
C GLU A 246 32.21 13.43 35.66
N LEU A 247 31.80 13.02 34.46
CA LEU A 247 32.59 12.21 33.54
C LEU A 247 33.89 12.92 33.14
N MET A 248 33.84 14.21 32.82
CA MET A 248 35.01 15.02 32.45
C MET A 248 35.96 15.22 33.64
N LYS A 249 35.42 15.43 34.84
CA LYS A 249 36.16 15.53 36.11
C LYS A 249 36.87 14.21 36.48
N VAL A 250 36.23 13.06 36.23
CA VAL A 250 36.86 11.74 36.40
C VAL A 250 37.96 11.50 35.36
N ARG A 251 37.72 11.82 34.08
CA ARG A 251 38.75 11.75 33.02
C ARG A 251 39.98 12.59 33.39
N SER A 252 39.80 13.87 33.73
CA SER A 252 40.91 14.74 34.16
C SER A 252 41.65 14.26 35.41
N ARG A 253 41.01 13.45 36.27
CA ARG A 253 41.68 12.78 37.39
C ARG A 253 42.51 11.59 36.92
N ASN A 254 42.00 10.78 36.01
CA ASN A 254 42.76 9.68 35.41
C ASN A 254 43.96 10.19 34.63
N ASP A 255 43.80 11.21 33.78
CA ASP A 255 44.89 11.84 33.03
C ASP A 255 46.03 12.27 33.97
N LYS A 256 45.71 12.86 35.13
CA LYS A 256 46.69 13.26 36.15
C LYS A 256 47.36 12.06 36.84
N LEU A 257 46.61 10.99 37.10
CA LEU A 257 47.16 9.76 37.68
C LEU A 257 48.06 9.01 36.70
N GLU A 258 47.75 9.01 35.40
CA GLU A 258 48.58 8.45 34.34
C GLU A 258 49.88 9.25 34.17
N ASN A 259 49.80 10.59 34.17
CA ASN A 259 50.98 11.46 34.17
C ASN A 259 51.84 11.25 35.42
N HIS A 260 51.25 11.19 36.62
CA HIS A 260 51.99 10.91 37.86
C HIS A 260 52.56 9.49 37.91
N LEU A 261 51.92 8.50 37.27
CA LEU A 261 52.45 7.15 37.14
C LEU A 261 53.66 7.14 36.19
N ALA A 262 53.60 7.86 35.07
CA ALA A 262 54.75 8.05 34.18
C ALA A 262 55.91 8.77 34.90
N GLU A 263 55.64 9.88 35.59
CA GLU A 263 56.62 10.56 36.45
C GLU A 263 57.19 9.64 37.54
N ALA A 264 56.38 8.81 38.17
CA ALA A 264 56.83 7.89 39.22
C ALA A 264 57.69 6.76 38.64
N ILE A 265 57.41 6.29 37.42
CA ILE A 265 58.24 5.35 36.67
C ILE A 265 59.57 5.99 36.26
N GLU A 266 59.60 7.29 35.93
CA GLU A 266 60.86 8.01 35.69
C GLU A 266 61.63 8.29 36.99
N LYS A 267 60.94 8.73 38.04
CA LYS A 267 61.53 8.96 39.36
C LYS A 267 62.07 7.67 39.97
N LEU A 268 61.42 6.52 39.85
CA LEU A 268 61.99 5.26 40.32
C LEU A 268 63.28 4.85 39.58
N LYS A 269 63.50 5.30 38.33
CA LYS A 269 64.79 5.14 37.62
C LYS A 269 65.89 6.06 38.17
N SER A 270 65.55 7.17 38.84
CA SER A 270 66.51 8.15 39.39
C SER A 270 66.61 8.14 40.92
N TYR A 271 65.64 7.58 41.62
CA TYR A 271 65.34 7.89 43.02
C TYR A 271 65.32 6.66 43.91
N HIS A 272 66.49 6.24 44.33
CA HIS A 272 66.63 5.47 45.55
C HIS A 272 67.03 6.53 46.76
N GLN A 273 66.12 7.30 47.57
CA GLN A 273 66.27 8.47 48.70
C GLN A 273 65.09 8.95 49.83
N SER A 274 65.06 10.12 50.68
CA SER A 274 64.16 10.55 51.97
C SER A 274 63.72 12.09 52.52
N GLY A 275 63.19 12.48 53.80
CA GLY A 275 62.55 13.86 54.36
C GLY A 275 62.22 14.35 55.96
N ASN A 276 61.51 15.52 56.41
CA ASN A 276 61.28 16.13 57.90
C ASN A 276 60.14 17.27 58.44
N THR A 277 60.04 17.91 59.73
CA THR A 277 58.83 18.70 60.48
C THR A 277 58.77 20.12 61.43
N PRO A 278 58.20 20.41 62.75
CA PRO A 278 57.34 21.64 63.36
C PRO A 278 57.63 22.40 64.83
N ALA A 279 56.94 23.27 65.77
CA ALA A 279 55.66 24.12 66.23
C ALA A 279 55.67 25.18 67.56
N PRO A 280 54.60 26.02 68.08
CA PRO A 280 54.58 27.22 69.15
C PRO A 280 53.38 27.62 70.27
N ASN A 281 53.34 28.76 71.14
CA ASN A 281 52.24 29.24 72.21
C ASN A 281 52.17 30.71 73.05
N CYS A 282 51.14 31.18 73.93
CA CYS A 282 51.00 32.53 74.80
C CYS A 282 49.76 32.91 75.89
N ALA A 283 49.67 34.02 76.79
CA ALA A 283 48.54 34.48 77.83
C ALA A 283 48.45 35.94 78.69
N PRO A 284 47.33 36.44 79.45
CA PRO A 284 47.05 37.84 80.18
C PRO A 284 46.12 38.12 81.55
N THR A 285 45.90 39.37 82.23
CA THR A 285 44.96 39.74 83.49
C THR A 285 44.64 41.28 84.07
N PRO A 286 43.55 41.70 84.90
CA PRO A 286 43.16 43.13 85.51
C PRO A 286 42.33 43.44 86.93
N HIS A 287 42.01 44.72 87.47
CA HIS A 287 41.21 45.19 88.77
C HIS A 287 40.82 46.79 88.99
N SER A 288 40.17 47.62 89.96
CA SER A 288 39.20 47.78 91.21
C SER A 288 39.07 49.30 91.88
N VAL A 289 38.29 50.02 92.85
CA VAL A 289 36.94 50.23 93.67
C VAL A 289 36.76 51.63 94.54
N VAL A 290 35.56 52.22 95.04
CA VAL A 290 35.32 53.45 96.05
C VAL A 290 33.84 53.88 96.63
N ALA A 291 33.55 54.73 97.73
CA ALA A 291 32.18 55.31 98.27
C ALA A 291 32.04 56.45 99.47
N ASN A 292 30.89 57.22 99.79
CA ASN A 292 30.57 58.16 101.03
C ASN A 292 29.11 58.92 101.29
N ALA A 293 28.67 59.52 102.49
CA ALA A 293 27.24 59.96 102.99
C ALA A 293 26.90 61.36 103.80
N LYS A 294 25.63 61.70 104.33
CA LYS A 294 24.94 63.03 104.76
C LYS A 294 23.62 63.02 105.67
N LEU A 295 23.64 63.23 107.00
CA LEU A 295 22.66 62.60 107.94
C LEU A 295 21.19 63.05 108.09
N GLU A 296 20.84 64.35 108.17
CA GLU A 296 19.44 64.75 108.52
C GLU A 296 18.53 64.81 107.28
N ASP A 297 19.07 65.27 106.14
CA ASP A 297 18.43 65.07 104.83
C ASP A 297 18.18 63.58 104.55
N ILE A 298 19.16 62.72 104.83
CA ILE A 298 19.00 61.24 104.77
C ILE A 298 17.83 60.74 105.62
N ALA A 299 17.45 61.39 106.72
CA ALA A 299 16.32 60.95 107.54
C ALA A 299 14.96 61.29 106.89
N ALA A 300 14.85 62.43 106.20
CA ALA A 300 13.67 62.77 105.40
C ALA A 300 13.60 61.93 104.11
N GLU A 301 14.71 61.82 103.39
CA GLU A 301 14.87 60.93 102.23
C GLU A 301 14.50 59.48 102.60
N LEU A 302 14.90 58.99 103.78
CA LEU A 302 14.57 57.63 104.25
C LEU A 302 13.05 57.41 104.39
N GLU A 303 12.27 58.40 104.81
CA GLU A 303 10.82 58.27 104.92
C GLU A 303 10.14 58.28 103.53
N GLU A 304 10.59 59.16 102.63
CA GLU A 304 10.14 59.13 101.23
C GLU A 304 10.50 57.80 100.54
N GLN A 305 11.71 57.27 100.77
CA GLN A 305 12.12 55.97 100.24
C GLN A 305 11.33 54.80 100.86
N LYS A 306 10.87 54.89 102.12
CA LYS A 306 9.93 53.89 102.68
C LYS A 306 8.57 53.94 101.99
N GLU A 307 8.01 55.13 101.80
CA GLU A 307 6.71 55.26 101.12
C GLU A 307 6.80 54.81 99.66
N LEU A 308 7.86 55.20 98.94
CA LEU A 308 8.16 54.73 97.59
C LEU A 308 8.38 53.22 97.53
N ALA A 309 9.08 52.62 98.51
CA ALA A 309 9.25 51.17 98.61
C ALA A 309 7.91 50.45 98.88
N ASN A 310 7.04 51.01 99.73
CA ASN A 310 5.71 50.48 99.99
C ASN A 310 4.80 50.55 98.74
N ASN A 311 4.81 51.67 98.02
CA ASN A 311 4.07 51.81 96.76
C ASN A 311 4.59 50.85 95.69
N ARG A 312 5.92 50.68 95.56
CA ARG A 312 6.53 49.66 94.69
C ARG A 312 6.18 48.23 95.10
N LEU A 313 6.08 47.94 96.40
CA LEU A 313 5.66 46.62 96.90
C LEU A 313 4.21 46.31 96.52
N VAL A 314 3.29 47.27 96.69
CA VAL A 314 1.89 47.15 96.29
C VAL A 314 1.76 46.96 94.76
N GLU A 315 2.57 47.66 93.96
CA GLU A 315 2.60 47.45 92.52
C GLU A 315 3.17 46.08 92.12
N LEU A 316 4.26 45.62 92.75
CA LEU A 316 4.81 44.28 92.52
C LEU A 316 3.80 43.20 92.90
N GLU A 317 3.07 43.37 94.00
CA GLU A 317 1.95 42.52 94.39
C GLU A 317 0.82 42.50 93.36
N ARG A 318 0.45 43.66 92.79
CA ARG A 318 -0.56 43.81 91.73
C ARG A 318 -0.12 43.09 90.45
N LEU A 319 1.12 43.31 90.02
CA LEU A 319 1.70 42.67 88.84
C LEU A 319 1.85 41.16 89.02
N HIS A 320 2.24 40.69 90.21
CA HIS A 320 2.37 39.27 90.52
C HIS A 320 1.02 38.55 90.58
N ARG A 321 -0.06 39.22 91.03
CA ARG A 321 -1.44 38.73 90.86
C ARG A 321 -1.80 38.60 89.37
N GLN A 322 -1.63 39.68 88.59
CA GLN A 322 -1.93 39.68 87.14
C GLN A 322 -1.14 38.62 86.36
N HIS A 323 0.14 38.42 86.68
CA HIS A 323 0.96 37.38 86.05
C HIS A 323 0.49 35.96 86.44
N ARG A 324 0.14 35.73 87.71
CA ARG A 324 -0.42 34.46 88.16
C ARG A 324 -1.78 34.16 87.50
N ASP A 325 -2.60 35.17 87.25
CA ASP A 325 -3.92 34.97 86.62
C ASP A 325 -3.81 34.74 85.11
N THR A 326 -2.95 35.48 84.41
CA THR A 326 -2.64 35.20 82.99
C THR A 326 -1.99 33.83 82.78
N LEU A 327 -1.18 33.33 83.72
CA LEU A 327 -0.66 31.95 83.68
C LEU A 327 -1.76 30.88 83.81
N LYS A 328 -2.80 31.10 84.63
CA LYS A 328 -3.96 30.18 84.71
C LYS A 328 -4.73 30.14 83.39
N GLU A 329 -4.92 31.30 82.77
CA GLU A 329 -5.62 31.42 81.49
C GLU A 329 -4.81 30.75 80.35
N LEU A 330 -3.48 30.89 80.36
CA LEU A 330 -2.59 30.19 79.44
C LEU A 330 -2.67 28.67 79.60
N GLU A 331 -2.59 28.15 80.82
CA GLU A 331 -2.72 26.71 81.10
C GLU A 331 -4.12 26.19 80.72
N LYS A 332 -5.18 26.96 80.97
CA LYS A 332 -6.56 26.63 80.55
C LYS A 332 -6.66 26.51 79.04
N LEU A 333 -6.31 27.56 78.28
CA LEU A 333 -6.39 27.56 76.81
C LEU A 333 -5.55 26.44 76.19
N LYS A 334 -4.37 26.16 76.77
CA LYS A 334 -3.47 25.07 76.39
C LYS A 334 -4.04 23.68 76.69
N MET A 335 -4.94 23.55 77.68
CA MET A 335 -5.70 22.32 77.92
C MET A 335 -6.91 22.22 76.99
N ASP A 336 -7.65 23.32 76.79
CA ASP A 336 -8.79 23.41 75.86
C ASP A 336 -8.37 23.02 74.42
N ILE A 337 -7.20 23.49 73.95
CA ILE A 337 -6.62 23.10 72.64
C ILE A 337 -6.21 21.62 72.59
N ARG A 338 -5.72 21.05 73.71
CA ARG A 338 -5.30 19.63 73.78
C ARG A 338 -6.47 18.65 73.87
N GLN A 339 -7.64 19.11 74.26
CA GLN A 339 -8.85 18.31 74.41
C GLN A 339 -9.97 18.81 73.46
N LEU A 340 -9.56 19.41 72.33
CA LEU A 340 -10.48 19.98 71.34
C LEU A 340 -11.42 18.88 70.81
N PRO A 341 -12.76 19.01 70.97
CA PRO A 341 -13.70 17.97 70.55
C PRO A 341 -13.68 17.75 69.04
N GLU A 342 -13.83 16.49 68.62
CA GLU A 342 -13.85 16.10 67.21
C GLU A 342 -14.96 16.81 66.40
N SER A 343 -16.09 17.13 67.02
CA SER A 343 -17.15 17.94 66.41
C SER A 343 -16.66 19.34 65.99
N VAL A 344 -15.82 19.99 66.80
CA VAL A 344 -15.23 21.30 66.48
C VAL A 344 -14.23 21.16 65.33
N ILE A 345 -13.46 20.07 65.30
CA ILE A 345 -12.51 19.77 64.22
C ILE A 345 -13.27 19.56 62.90
N VAL A 346 -14.32 18.75 62.89
CA VAL A 346 -15.19 18.50 61.72
C VAL A 346 -15.91 19.77 61.26
N GLU A 347 -16.19 20.71 62.17
CA GLU A 347 -16.76 22.00 61.84
C GLU A 347 -15.76 23.00 61.20
N THR A 348 -14.44 22.79 61.31
CA THR A 348 -13.44 23.67 60.70
C THR A 348 -13.53 23.72 59.17
N THR A 349 -13.14 24.87 58.61
CA THR A 349 -12.95 25.08 57.16
C THR A 349 -11.93 24.10 56.57
N GLU A 350 -10.85 23.86 57.31
CA GLU A 350 -9.71 23.04 56.95
C GLU A 350 -10.12 21.57 56.80
N TYR A 351 -10.86 21.02 57.78
CA TYR A 351 -11.39 19.66 57.71
C TYR A 351 -12.36 19.51 56.54
N LYS A 352 -13.30 20.46 56.36
CA LYS A 352 -14.29 20.41 55.27
C LYS A 352 -13.64 20.48 53.88
N CYS A 353 -12.60 21.31 53.72
CA CYS A 353 -11.80 21.33 52.49
C CYS A 353 -11.09 19.99 52.24
N LEU A 354 -10.45 19.41 53.26
CA LEU A 354 -9.76 18.12 53.13
C LEU A 354 -10.74 16.96 52.87
N GLN A 355 -11.90 16.96 53.52
CA GLN A 355 -12.98 15.99 53.31
C GLN A 355 -13.53 16.07 51.87
N SER A 356 -13.69 17.29 51.33
CA SER A 356 -14.10 17.52 49.94
C SER A 356 -13.04 16.99 48.95
N GLN A 357 -11.77 17.34 49.14
CA GLN A 357 -10.65 16.84 48.33
C GLN A 357 -10.54 15.31 48.37
N PHE A 358 -10.62 14.71 49.56
CA PHE A 358 -10.62 13.25 49.71
C PHE A 358 -11.81 12.60 49.00
N SER A 359 -13.00 13.21 49.05
CA SER A 359 -14.20 12.69 48.37
C SER A 359 -14.05 12.71 46.84
N VAL A 360 -13.44 13.76 46.29
CA VAL A 360 -13.10 13.83 44.85
C VAL A 360 -12.09 12.73 44.49
N LEU A 361 -10.94 12.68 45.17
CA LEU A 361 -9.88 11.70 44.91
C LEU A 361 -10.36 10.24 45.08
N TYR A 362 -11.26 9.98 46.03
CA TYR A 362 -11.86 8.65 46.22
C TYR A 362 -12.76 8.26 45.03
N ASN A 363 -13.60 9.19 44.56
CA ASN A 363 -14.46 8.96 43.40
C ASN A 363 -13.66 8.78 42.10
N GLU A 364 -12.62 9.61 41.89
CA GLU A 364 -11.68 9.47 40.78
C GLU A 364 -10.96 8.11 40.82
N SER A 365 -10.47 7.70 41.99
CA SER A 365 -9.83 6.39 42.20
C SER A 365 -10.76 5.22 41.89
N MET A 366 -12.05 5.31 42.26
CA MET A 366 -13.05 4.31 41.89
C MET A 366 -13.35 4.29 40.38
N GLN A 367 -13.47 5.45 39.74
CA GLN A 367 -13.67 5.54 38.28
C GLN A 367 -12.48 4.97 37.50
N MET A 368 -11.25 5.34 37.89
CA MET A 368 -10.02 4.80 37.29
C MET A 368 -9.88 3.30 37.48
N LYS A 369 -10.36 2.75 38.61
CA LYS A 369 -10.41 1.29 38.84
C LYS A 369 -11.41 0.61 37.89
N THR A 370 -12.61 1.16 37.71
CA THR A 370 -13.59 0.62 36.75
C THR A 370 -13.03 0.64 35.33
N ALA A 371 -12.45 1.75 34.89
CA ALA A 371 -11.81 1.86 33.57
C ALA A 371 -10.63 0.88 33.38
N LEU A 372 -9.87 0.58 34.43
CA LEU A 372 -8.82 -0.43 34.40
C LEU A 372 -9.37 -1.85 34.21
N ASP A 373 -10.47 -2.19 34.89
CA ASP A 373 -11.09 -3.52 34.76
C ASP A 373 -11.87 -3.68 33.43
N GLU A 374 -12.45 -2.61 32.89
CA GLU A 374 -13.00 -2.57 31.53
C GLU A 374 -11.93 -2.75 30.45
N THR A 375 -10.81 -2.00 30.53
CA THR A 375 -9.72 -2.12 29.54
C THR A 375 -9.01 -3.48 29.60
N ARG A 376 -8.93 -4.10 30.79
CA ARG A 376 -8.50 -5.50 30.94
C ARG A 376 -9.43 -6.48 30.22
N LEU A 377 -10.75 -6.29 30.34
CA LEU A 377 -11.74 -7.12 29.64
C LEU A 377 -11.66 -6.94 28.11
N GLN A 378 -11.51 -5.70 27.64
CA GLN A 378 -11.30 -5.39 26.22
C GLN A 378 -10.03 -6.06 25.68
N LEU A 379 -8.90 -5.98 26.41
CA LEU A 379 -7.64 -6.64 26.04
C LEU A 379 -7.77 -8.16 25.96
N GLN A 380 -8.46 -8.79 26.92
CA GLN A 380 -8.70 -10.23 26.91
C GLN A 380 -9.61 -10.64 25.73
N ASN A 381 -10.63 -9.84 25.40
CA ASN A 381 -11.49 -10.08 24.25
C ASN A 381 -10.73 -9.93 22.93
N ALA A 382 -9.90 -8.89 22.78
CA ALA A 382 -9.05 -8.70 21.61
C ALA A 382 -8.05 -9.86 21.42
N LYS A 383 -7.42 -10.33 22.51
CA LYS A 383 -6.53 -11.50 22.51
C LYS A 383 -7.26 -12.78 22.07
N ASN A 384 -8.47 -13.02 22.58
CA ASN A 384 -9.30 -14.16 22.20
C ASN A 384 -9.73 -14.10 20.72
N LEU A 385 -10.06 -12.91 20.21
CA LEU A 385 -10.44 -12.70 18.81
C LEU A 385 -9.25 -12.94 17.86
N HIS A 386 -8.08 -12.38 18.19
CA HIS A 386 -6.87 -12.54 17.39
C HIS A 386 -6.40 -14.01 17.33
N MET A 387 -6.51 -14.74 18.45
CA MET A 387 -6.23 -16.18 18.50
C MET A 387 -7.10 -16.97 17.52
N ARG A 388 -8.43 -16.71 17.49
CA ARG A 388 -9.34 -17.33 16.52
C ARG A 388 -9.06 -16.92 15.07
N GLN A 389 -8.59 -15.70 14.85
CA GLN A 389 -8.20 -15.25 13.50
C GLN A 389 -6.99 -16.02 12.98
N ILE A 390 -6.01 -16.33 13.86
CA ILE A 390 -4.88 -17.20 13.52
C ILE A 390 -5.36 -18.62 13.20
N GLU A 391 -6.21 -19.21 14.03
CA GLU A 391 -6.81 -20.55 13.79
C GLU A 391 -7.51 -20.63 12.42
N ILE A 392 -8.24 -19.57 12.03
CA ILE A 392 -8.88 -19.47 10.70
C ILE A 392 -7.83 -19.38 9.60
N MET A 393 -6.85 -18.48 9.71
CA MET A 393 -5.79 -18.31 8.70
C MET A 393 -4.96 -19.59 8.47
N GLU A 394 -4.62 -20.32 9.53
CA GLU A 394 -3.94 -21.62 9.44
C GLU A 394 -4.80 -22.65 8.70
N SER A 395 -6.13 -22.64 8.92
CA SER A 395 -7.07 -23.52 8.21
C SER A 395 -7.22 -23.18 6.72
N GLU A 396 -7.21 -21.89 6.38
CA GLU A 396 -7.28 -21.39 5.00
C GLU A 396 -5.97 -21.64 4.23
N GLU A 397 -4.81 -21.48 4.87
CA GLU A 397 -3.53 -21.84 4.27
C GLU A 397 -3.48 -23.33 3.97
N LEU A 398 -3.85 -24.18 4.93
CA LEU A 398 -3.91 -25.63 4.76
C LEU A 398 -4.91 -26.05 3.66
N ALA A 399 -6.00 -25.30 3.46
CA ALA A 399 -6.94 -25.50 2.37
C ALA A 399 -6.33 -25.13 1.01
N ARG A 400 -5.68 -23.96 0.89
CA ARG A 400 -4.97 -23.55 -0.34
C ARG A 400 -3.81 -24.49 -0.69
N GLN A 401 -3.01 -24.92 0.28
CA GLN A 401 -1.93 -25.90 0.06
C GLN A 401 -2.47 -27.22 -0.50
N LYS A 402 -3.65 -27.69 -0.05
CA LYS A 402 -4.31 -28.89 -0.59
C LYS A 402 -4.81 -28.67 -2.02
N ALA A 403 -5.40 -27.51 -2.32
CA ALA A 403 -5.87 -27.17 -3.66
C ALA A 403 -4.72 -27.12 -4.68
N LEU A 404 -3.66 -26.35 -4.38
CA LEU A 404 -2.45 -26.25 -5.22
C LEU A 404 -1.79 -27.63 -5.46
N ARG A 405 -1.80 -28.52 -4.46
CA ARG A 405 -1.28 -29.87 -4.60
C ARG A 405 -2.14 -30.74 -5.52
N ALA A 406 -3.45 -30.56 -5.54
CA ALA A 406 -4.35 -31.24 -6.47
C ALA A 406 -4.18 -30.72 -7.91
N GLU A 407 -4.07 -29.40 -8.09
CA GLU A 407 -3.77 -28.76 -9.38
C GLU A 407 -2.42 -29.24 -9.95
N MET A 408 -1.38 -29.33 -9.10
CA MET A 408 -0.07 -29.86 -9.51
C MET A 408 -0.17 -31.28 -10.06
N ILE A 409 -0.89 -32.17 -9.37
CA ILE A 409 -1.10 -33.57 -9.81
C ILE A 409 -1.88 -33.61 -11.14
N GLN A 410 -2.92 -32.78 -11.29
CA GLN A 410 -3.68 -32.69 -12.55
C GLN A 410 -2.82 -32.20 -13.72
N LEU A 411 -1.92 -31.23 -13.48
CA LEU A 411 -0.98 -30.74 -14.50
C LEU A 411 0.09 -31.80 -14.84
N GLU A 412 0.56 -32.58 -13.86
CA GLU A 412 1.46 -33.72 -14.09
C GLU A 412 0.78 -34.83 -14.94
N ASP A 413 -0.49 -35.14 -14.66
CA ASP A 413 -1.29 -36.09 -15.46
C ASP A 413 -1.50 -35.61 -16.90
N VAL A 414 -1.91 -34.34 -17.10
CA VAL A 414 -2.09 -33.75 -18.44
C VAL A 414 -0.77 -33.69 -19.22
N LEU A 415 0.33 -33.33 -18.57
CA LEU A 415 1.67 -33.36 -19.18
C LEU A 415 2.10 -34.80 -19.53
N GLY A 416 1.70 -35.78 -18.70
CA GLY A 416 1.86 -37.21 -18.98
C GLY A 416 1.01 -37.72 -20.16
N GLN A 417 -0.16 -37.12 -20.41
CA GLN A 417 -0.99 -37.42 -21.59
C GLN A 417 -0.39 -36.81 -22.86
N LEU A 418 -0.06 -35.52 -22.85
CA LEU A 418 0.57 -34.82 -23.99
C LEU A 418 1.89 -35.48 -24.43
N ARG A 419 2.68 -36.03 -23.50
CA ARG A 419 3.90 -36.81 -23.83
C ARG A 419 3.59 -38.10 -24.59
N LYS A 420 2.48 -38.78 -24.28
CA LYS A 420 2.05 -40.00 -25.00
C LYS A 420 1.54 -39.65 -26.38
N GLU A 421 0.71 -38.61 -26.49
CA GLU A 421 0.19 -38.10 -27.77
C GLU A 421 1.33 -37.68 -28.72
N TYR A 422 2.32 -36.95 -28.19
CA TYR A 422 3.51 -36.57 -28.95
C TYR A 422 4.30 -37.79 -29.48
N GLU A 423 4.54 -38.81 -28.64
CA GLU A 423 5.29 -39.99 -29.07
C GLU A 423 4.49 -40.87 -30.05
N MET A 424 3.15 -40.96 -29.90
CA MET A 424 2.29 -41.60 -30.91
C MET A 424 2.37 -40.86 -32.26
N LEU A 425 2.18 -39.54 -32.27
CA LEU A 425 2.25 -38.73 -33.49
C LEU A 425 3.64 -38.76 -34.14
N ARG A 426 4.71 -38.85 -33.33
CA ARG A 426 6.08 -39.06 -33.81
C ARG A 426 6.24 -40.43 -34.47
N ILE A 427 5.72 -41.50 -33.87
CA ILE A 427 5.76 -42.85 -34.46
C ILE A 427 4.96 -42.89 -35.77
N GLU A 428 3.78 -42.25 -35.82
CA GLU A 428 3.00 -42.10 -37.05
C GLU A 428 3.78 -41.32 -38.13
N PHE A 429 4.50 -40.26 -37.76
CA PHE A 429 5.34 -39.51 -38.69
C PHE A 429 6.53 -40.34 -39.20
N GLU A 430 7.23 -41.08 -38.34
CA GLU A 430 8.34 -41.97 -38.71
C GLU A 430 7.86 -43.11 -39.64
N GLN A 431 6.67 -43.67 -39.40
CA GLN A 431 6.04 -44.66 -40.29
C GLN A 431 5.66 -44.07 -41.66
N ASN A 432 5.02 -42.89 -41.69
CA ASN A 432 4.66 -42.21 -42.92
C ASN A 432 5.89 -41.82 -43.76
N LEU A 433 6.98 -41.40 -43.10
CA LEU A 433 8.24 -41.10 -43.77
C LEU A 433 8.83 -42.35 -44.43
N ALA A 434 8.91 -43.47 -43.71
CA ALA A 434 9.42 -44.74 -44.24
C ALA A 434 8.58 -45.29 -45.41
N ALA A 435 7.26 -45.14 -45.37
CA ALA A 435 6.37 -45.49 -46.49
C ALA A 435 6.62 -44.58 -47.71
N ASN A 436 6.85 -43.28 -47.50
CA ASN A 436 7.13 -42.34 -48.57
C ASN A 436 8.52 -42.55 -49.20
N GLU A 437 9.53 -42.99 -48.43
CA GLU A 437 10.84 -43.36 -49.00
C GLU A 437 10.75 -44.49 -50.03
N GLN A 438 9.89 -45.51 -49.80
CA GLN A 438 9.65 -46.60 -50.77
C GLN A 438 9.01 -46.11 -52.08
N THR A 439 8.30 -44.98 -52.05
CA THR A 439 7.71 -44.36 -53.25
C THR A 439 8.79 -43.88 -54.23
N GLY A 440 10.01 -43.60 -53.77
CA GLY A 440 11.15 -43.24 -54.62
C GLY A 440 11.60 -44.37 -55.58
N PRO A 441 12.01 -45.55 -55.07
CA PRO A 441 12.33 -46.74 -55.87
C PRO A 441 11.22 -47.17 -56.84
N ILE A 442 9.97 -47.27 -56.37
CA ILE A 442 8.81 -47.66 -57.21
C ILE A 442 8.67 -46.71 -58.41
N ASN A 443 8.82 -45.41 -58.18
CA ASN A 443 8.80 -44.41 -59.26
C ASN A 443 10.04 -44.42 -60.18
N ARG A 444 11.14 -45.09 -59.83
CA ARG A 444 12.26 -45.34 -60.74
C ARG A 444 12.00 -46.58 -61.59
N GLU A 445 11.56 -47.67 -60.97
CA GLU A 445 11.19 -48.91 -61.67
C GLU A 445 10.07 -48.69 -62.69
N MET A 446 9.03 -47.95 -62.32
CA MET A 446 7.97 -47.54 -63.24
C MET A 446 8.50 -46.76 -64.45
N ARG A 447 9.46 -45.84 -64.24
CA ARG A 447 10.10 -45.11 -65.35
C ARG A 447 10.97 -46.01 -66.23
N HIS A 448 11.70 -46.96 -65.65
CA HIS A 448 12.47 -47.95 -66.42
C HIS A 448 11.56 -48.86 -67.25
N LEU A 449 10.43 -49.30 -66.69
CA LEU A 449 9.41 -50.08 -67.40
C LEU A 449 8.80 -49.29 -68.58
N ILE A 450 8.38 -48.05 -68.34
CA ILE A 450 7.88 -47.14 -69.40
C ILE A 450 8.93 -46.96 -70.51
N THR A 451 10.19 -46.71 -70.15
CA THR A 451 11.29 -46.54 -71.11
C THR A 451 11.53 -47.81 -71.94
N SER A 452 11.45 -48.98 -71.30
CA SER A 452 11.60 -50.28 -71.97
C SER A 452 10.47 -50.54 -72.97
N LEU A 453 9.21 -50.30 -72.55
CA LEU A 453 8.03 -50.43 -73.41
C LEU A 453 8.05 -49.43 -74.59
N GLN A 454 8.50 -48.19 -74.37
CA GLN A 454 8.70 -47.19 -75.43
C GLN A 454 9.76 -47.64 -76.44
N ASN A 455 10.91 -48.13 -75.97
CA ASN A 455 11.97 -48.67 -76.83
C ASN A 455 11.48 -49.85 -77.67
N HIS A 456 10.77 -50.80 -77.06
CA HIS A 456 10.22 -51.96 -77.78
C HIS A 456 9.15 -51.54 -78.81
N ASN A 457 8.26 -50.61 -78.45
CA ASN A 457 7.29 -50.04 -79.39
C ASN A 457 7.96 -49.34 -80.58
N GLN A 458 9.11 -48.69 -80.36
CA GLN A 458 9.89 -48.05 -81.42
C GLN A 458 10.69 -49.05 -82.27
N GLN A 459 11.17 -50.16 -81.70
CA GLN A 459 11.71 -51.29 -82.46
C GLN A 459 10.65 -51.89 -83.39
N LEU A 460 9.46 -52.23 -82.85
CA LEU A 460 8.33 -52.75 -83.63
C LEU A 460 7.92 -51.81 -84.77
N LYS A 461 7.86 -50.48 -84.52
CA LYS A 461 7.64 -49.48 -85.59
C LYS A 461 8.73 -49.53 -86.67
N GLY A 462 9.99 -49.73 -86.28
CA GLY A 462 11.11 -49.92 -87.21
C GLY A 462 11.00 -51.20 -88.05
N GLU A 463 10.60 -52.31 -87.43
CA GLU A 463 10.37 -53.59 -88.10
C GLU A 463 9.19 -53.52 -89.07
N VAL A 464 8.04 -52.98 -88.64
CA VAL A 464 6.89 -52.69 -89.50
C VAL A 464 7.29 -51.82 -90.70
N HIS A 465 8.17 -50.83 -90.51
CA HIS A 465 8.68 -50.04 -91.63
C HIS A 465 9.61 -50.84 -92.56
N ARG A 466 10.45 -51.76 -92.04
CA ARG A 466 11.27 -52.68 -92.85
C ARG A 466 10.40 -53.64 -93.66
N TYR A 467 9.39 -54.26 -93.04
CA TYR A 467 8.43 -55.13 -93.73
C TYR A 467 7.63 -54.36 -94.79
N LYS A 468 7.16 -53.15 -94.48
CA LYS A 468 6.44 -52.29 -95.43
C LYS A 468 7.32 -51.82 -96.61
N ARG A 469 8.64 -51.68 -96.41
CA ARG A 469 9.59 -51.47 -97.52
C ARG A 469 9.75 -52.75 -98.33
N LYS A 470 10.12 -53.87 -97.71
CA LYS A 470 10.31 -55.16 -98.40
C LYS A 470 9.08 -55.58 -99.21
N TYR A 471 7.87 -55.34 -98.69
CA TYR A 471 6.61 -55.56 -99.40
C TYR A 471 6.44 -54.66 -100.63
N LYS A 472 6.84 -53.38 -100.56
CA LYS A 472 6.86 -52.50 -101.75
C LYS A 472 7.88 -52.99 -102.78
N ASP A 473 9.03 -53.45 -102.34
CA ASP A 473 10.11 -53.90 -103.21
C ASP A 473 9.68 -55.20 -103.94
N THR A 474 9.19 -56.20 -103.21
CA THR A 474 8.67 -57.45 -103.82
C THR A 474 7.37 -57.23 -104.62
N SER A 475 6.55 -56.23 -104.26
CA SER A 475 5.40 -55.83 -105.10
C SER A 475 5.85 -55.18 -106.42
N GLN A 476 6.93 -54.40 -106.43
CA GLN A 476 7.51 -53.89 -107.66
C GLN A 476 8.15 -54.99 -108.51
N GLU A 477 8.81 -55.97 -107.89
CA GLU A 477 9.32 -57.16 -108.59
C GLU A 477 8.19 -58.02 -109.17
N LEU A 478 7.12 -58.26 -108.41
CA LEU A 478 5.92 -58.93 -108.92
C LEU A 478 5.26 -58.16 -110.08
N ASN A 479 5.25 -56.82 -110.04
CA ASN A 479 4.73 -56.01 -111.14
C ASN A 479 5.65 -56.06 -112.39
N LYS A 480 6.98 -56.13 -112.22
CA LYS A 480 7.91 -56.39 -113.33
C LYS A 480 7.69 -57.78 -113.91
N LEU A 481 7.64 -58.82 -113.09
CA LEU A 481 7.39 -60.20 -113.51
C LEU A 481 6.03 -60.38 -114.19
N ARG A 482 4.98 -59.68 -113.72
CA ARG A 482 3.68 -59.61 -114.42
C ARG A 482 3.82 -58.97 -115.80
N LYS A 483 4.56 -57.86 -115.92
CA LYS A 483 4.78 -57.19 -117.20
C LYS A 483 5.66 -58.01 -118.15
N GLU A 484 6.65 -58.73 -117.64
CA GLU A 484 7.47 -59.69 -118.40
C GLU A 484 6.62 -60.90 -118.84
N MET A 485 5.69 -61.37 -118.02
CA MET A 485 4.68 -62.38 -118.39
C MET A 485 3.71 -61.85 -119.47
N GLU A 486 3.27 -60.60 -119.41
CA GLU A 486 2.46 -59.96 -120.46
C GLU A 486 3.27 -59.81 -121.77
N GLU A 487 4.55 -59.43 -121.68
CA GLU A 487 5.46 -59.33 -122.83
C GLU A 487 5.87 -60.69 -123.42
N GLN A 488 5.80 -61.78 -122.65
CA GLN A 488 5.91 -63.16 -123.16
C GLN A 488 4.57 -63.65 -123.74
N THR A 489 3.45 -63.36 -123.09
CA THR A 489 2.10 -63.76 -123.56
C THR A 489 1.79 -63.11 -124.90
N THR A 490 2.10 -61.82 -125.08
CA THR A 490 1.97 -61.09 -126.35
C THR A 490 2.97 -61.53 -127.43
N ARG A 491 3.98 -62.34 -127.10
CA ARG A 491 4.89 -62.98 -128.07
C ARG A 491 4.50 -64.40 -128.47
N VAL A 492 3.51 -65.01 -127.81
CA VAL A 492 3.14 -66.43 -128.00
C VAL A 492 1.63 -66.61 -128.29
N GLY A 493 0.76 -65.73 -127.82
CA GLY A 493 -0.69 -65.82 -128.01
C GLY A 493 -1.21 -65.13 -129.27
N ASN A 494 -1.37 -65.86 -130.37
CA ASN A 494 -2.08 -65.39 -131.57
C ASN A 494 -3.16 -66.38 -132.04
N SER A 495 -4.08 -66.74 -131.14
CA SER A 495 -5.30 -67.50 -131.42
C SER A 495 -6.29 -67.46 -130.25
N SER A 496 -7.55 -67.08 -130.51
CA SER A 496 -8.83 -67.56 -129.91
C SER A 496 -8.94 -67.87 -128.39
N ASP A 497 -9.99 -67.51 -127.65
CA ASP A 497 -11.16 -66.64 -127.89
C ASP A 497 -11.86 -66.38 -126.52
N GLN A 498 -13.03 -65.74 -126.51
CA GLN A 498 -13.90 -65.39 -125.38
C GLN A 498 -14.11 -66.46 -124.29
N THR A 499 -14.25 -65.98 -123.04
CA THR A 499 -15.49 -66.18 -122.25
C THR A 499 -15.61 -65.15 -121.12
N ASP A 500 -16.84 -64.72 -120.81
CA ASP A 500 -17.18 -64.01 -119.58
C ASP A 500 -17.13 -64.95 -118.37
N GLU A 501 -16.74 -64.46 -117.19
CA GLU A 501 -17.61 -64.60 -116.02
C GLU A 501 -17.35 -63.58 -114.90
N LYS A 502 -18.46 -63.17 -114.27
CA LYS A 502 -18.58 -62.44 -113.00
C LYS A 502 -19.44 -63.35 -112.08
N PRO A 503 -19.54 -63.08 -110.77
CA PRO A 503 -18.63 -62.37 -109.87
C PRO A 503 -18.34 -63.26 -108.63
N LEU A 504 -17.73 -62.70 -107.57
CA LEU A 504 -18.19 -62.98 -106.20
C LEU A 504 -17.66 -61.94 -105.20
N ALA A 505 -18.57 -61.37 -104.42
CA ALA A 505 -18.26 -60.61 -103.21
C ALA A 505 -18.87 -61.36 -102.02
N VAL A 506 -18.19 -61.37 -100.87
CA VAL A 506 -18.81 -61.64 -99.57
C VAL A 506 -17.95 -61.06 -98.45
N LYS A 507 -18.60 -60.23 -97.61
CA LYS A 507 -18.39 -59.92 -96.17
C LYS A 507 -16.95 -59.69 -95.66
N LYS A 508 -16.60 -58.58 -94.99
CA LYS A 508 -17.32 -57.65 -94.08
C LYS A 508 -17.75 -58.29 -92.76
N GLU A 509 -16.89 -58.16 -91.74
CA GLU A 509 -17.23 -58.37 -90.33
C GLU A 509 -16.45 -57.37 -89.45
N GLU A 510 -17.05 -56.18 -89.32
CA GLU A 510 -17.00 -55.27 -88.17
C GLU A 510 -18.48 -55.03 -87.78
N PRO A 511 -18.83 -54.69 -86.53
CA PRO A 511 -17.97 -54.35 -85.39
C PRO A 511 -18.13 -55.40 -84.25
N ASP A 512 -18.12 -55.16 -82.93
CA ASP A 512 -18.82 -54.14 -82.11
C ASP A 512 -17.96 -53.59 -80.93
N PRO A 513 -18.31 -52.41 -80.36
CA PRO A 513 -17.64 -51.82 -79.20
C PRO A 513 -18.45 -51.91 -77.90
N GLU A 514 -17.80 -52.30 -76.80
CA GLU A 514 -18.27 -52.14 -75.41
C GLU A 514 -17.05 -51.76 -74.53
N SER A 515 -17.14 -50.88 -73.53
CA SER A 515 -18.24 -50.00 -73.12
C SER A 515 -17.73 -48.81 -72.27
N GLU A 516 -18.55 -47.76 -72.13
CA GLU A 516 -18.46 -46.79 -71.01
C GLU A 516 -19.05 -47.48 -69.72
N GLU A 517 -19.07 -46.94 -68.50
CA GLU A 517 -18.97 -45.57 -67.98
C GLU A 517 -18.65 -45.58 -66.45
N GLY A 518 -18.21 -44.44 -65.87
CA GLY A 518 -18.31 -44.15 -64.42
C GLY A 518 -17.24 -44.76 -63.48
N VAL A 519 -17.15 -44.40 -62.19
CA VAL A 519 -17.90 -43.41 -61.37
C VAL A 519 -16.94 -42.71 -60.38
N SER A 520 -17.32 -41.55 -59.85
CA SER A 520 -16.55 -40.68 -58.95
C SER A 520 -16.61 -40.99 -57.44
N GLY A 521 -15.47 -40.80 -56.75
CA GLY A 521 -15.36 -39.90 -55.58
C GLY A 521 -15.68 -40.42 -54.17
N GLY A 522 -15.16 -39.68 -53.17
CA GLY A 522 -15.54 -39.74 -51.74
C GLY A 522 -14.63 -40.60 -50.87
N GLY A 523 -13.93 -39.97 -49.92
CA GLY A 523 -13.01 -40.62 -48.95
C GLY A 523 -12.01 -39.62 -48.40
#